data_AF-A0A498F4N6-F1
#
_entry.id   AF-A0A498F4N6-F1
#
_cell.length_a   1.000
_cell.length_b   1.000
_cell.length_c   1.000
_cell.angle_alpha   90.00
_cell.angle_beta   90.00
_cell.angle_gamma   90.00
#
_symmetry.space_group_name_H-M   'P 1'
#
loop_
_entity.id
_entity.type
_entity.pdbx_description
1 polymer ?
#
loop_
_entity_poly.entity_id
_entity_poly.type
_entity_poly.pdbx_seq_one_letter_code
_entity_poly.pdbx_strand_id
1 'polypeptide(L)'
;EAFVAHWPLAYVEFDAHDRYAGSTTYEMEALFRGFLLKELYGWDHETALCSYLEDRPSLRRRLGFETVPDQSTLWRSWYYRFTSDLRECIETAARTILFKASDAGVSVPRPPPRTTPCRQTDDDETTGPSAFERKQQLTTHVSHLVYPVFSLDRASGCAIHENAFWNLQTYLGLQENLAANEGARSFRYD
;
A
#
# COMPACT_ATOMS: atom_id res chain seq x y z
N GLU A 1 14.53 2.32 10.76
CA GLU A 1 14.85 3.66 11.31
C GLU A 1 15.87 4.44 10.51
N ALA A 2 17.13 3.98 10.41
CA ALA A 2 18.16 4.75 9.73
C ALA A 2 17.83 5.06 8.27
N PHE A 3 17.14 4.13 7.63
CA PHE A 3 16.57 4.29 6.29
C PHE A 3 15.56 5.44 6.20
N VAL A 4 14.62 5.56 7.16
CA VAL A 4 13.60 6.61 7.18
C VAL A 4 14.23 7.99 7.34
N ALA A 5 15.24 8.11 8.21
CA ALA A 5 15.97 9.36 8.42
C ALA A 5 16.68 9.86 7.15
N HIS A 6 17.13 8.95 6.28
CA HIS A 6 17.81 9.30 5.02
C HIS A 6 16.93 9.10 3.79
N TRP A 7 15.61 8.96 3.99
CA TRP A 7 14.71 8.78 2.86
C TRP A 7 14.80 10.00 1.94
N PRO A 8 15.01 9.80 0.63
CA PRO A 8 15.23 10.91 -0.31
C PRO A 8 13.91 11.67 -0.53
N LEU A 9 13.88 12.91 -0.05
CA LEU A 9 12.73 13.80 -0.20
C LEU A 9 12.96 14.92 -1.23
N ALA A 10 14.15 14.99 -1.83
CA ALA A 10 14.51 16.02 -2.81
C ALA A 10 13.62 16.06 -4.06
N TYR A 11 12.83 15.00 -4.30
CA TYR A 11 11.90 14.89 -5.43
C TYR A 11 10.44 15.08 -5.03
N VAL A 12 10.17 15.39 -3.76
CA VAL A 12 8.81 15.57 -3.24
C VAL A 12 8.53 17.06 -3.13
N GLU A 13 7.52 17.54 -3.84
CA GLU A 13 7.06 18.93 -3.75
C GLU A 13 6.04 19.07 -2.62
N PHE A 14 6.52 19.38 -1.42
CA PHE A 14 5.66 19.46 -0.23
C PHE A 14 4.69 20.63 -0.24
N ASP A 15 4.99 21.71 -0.95
CA ASP A 15 4.12 22.90 -1.01
C ASP A 15 2.74 22.56 -1.60
N ALA A 16 2.67 21.64 -2.56
CA ALA A 16 1.40 21.14 -3.11
C ALA A 16 0.60 20.26 -2.13
N HIS A 17 1.22 19.86 -1.02
CA HIS A 17 0.67 18.94 -0.05
C HIS A 17 0.54 19.52 1.37
N ASP A 18 0.97 20.76 1.57
CA ASP A 18 0.80 21.52 2.80
C ASP A 18 -0.42 22.43 2.68
N ARG A 19 -1.51 22.10 3.39
CA ARG A 19 -2.73 22.92 3.42
C ARG A 19 -2.59 24.17 4.29
N TYR A 20 -1.50 24.30 5.04
CA TYR A 20 -1.30 25.46 5.90
C TYR A 20 -0.57 26.56 5.12
N ALA A 21 -1.08 27.79 5.20
CA ALA A 21 -0.57 28.92 4.44
C ALA A 21 0.61 29.66 5.10
N GLY A 22 1.15 29.15 6.21
CA GLY A 22 2.13 29.88 7.03
C GLY A 22 3.19 28.98 7.66
N SER A 23 4.27 29.60 8.14
CA SER A 23 5.34 28.91 8.87
C SER A 23 4.78 28.22 10.11
N THR A 24 5.14 26.95 10.27
CA THR A 24 4.77 26.12 11.41
C THR A 24 6.03 25.70 12.17
N THR A 25 5.88 25.27 13.42
CA THR A 25 7.01 24.82 14.25
C THR A 25 7.75 23.60 13.67
N TYR A 26 7.08 22.79 12.87
CA TYR A 26 7.63 21.54 12.34
C TYR A 26 7.56 21.51 10.81
N GLU A 27 8.71 21.32 10.19
CA GLU A 27 8.86 21.22 8.75
C GLU A 27 8.13 20.00 8.17
N MET A 28 7.64 20.13 6.94
CA MET A 28 6.91 19.06 6.23
C MET A 28 7.75 17.80 6.11
N GLU A 29 9.04 17.93 5.83
CA GLU A 29 9.95 16.78 5.74
C GLU A 29 10.04 16.00 7.05
N ALA A 30 10.13 16.69 8.18
CA ALA A 30 10.24 16.06 9.48
C ALA A 30 8.96 15.30 9.83
N LEU A 31 7.81 15.94 9.58
CA LEU A 31 6.51 15.31 9.75
C LEU A 31 6.35 14.10 8.83
N PHE A 32 6.70 14.21 7.55
CA PHE A 32 6.66 13.09 6.60
C PHE A 32 7.47 11.90 7.11
N ARG A 33 8.73 12.11 7.51
CA ARG A 33 9.59 11.05 8.05
C ARG A 33 9.01 10.46 9.34
N GLY A 34 8.43 11.29 10.21
CA GLY A 34 7.77 10.86 11.43
C GLY A 34 6.54 9.97 11.16
N PHE A 35 5.67 10.37 10.24
CA PHE A 35 4.50 9.58 9.85
C PHE A 35 4.87 8.32 9.08
N LEU A 36 5.89 8.37 8.22
CA LEU A 36 6.42 7.17 7.57
C LEU A 36 6.93 6.15 8.61
N LEU A 37 7.60 6.63 9.67
CA LEU A 37 8.01 5.78 10.78
C LEU A 37 6.79 5.17 11.48
N LYS A 38 5.79 5.99 11.81
CA LYS A 38 4.52 5.54 12.44
C LYS A 38 3.86 4.42 11.64
N GLU A 39 3.75 4.58 10.31
CA GLU A 39 3.15 3.58 9.42
C GLU A 39 3.99 2.30 9.32
N LEU A 40 5.32 2.40 9.29
CA LEU A 40 6.20 1.21 9.27
C LEU A 40 6.08 0.35 10.54
N TYR A 41 5.88 0.98 11.69
CA TYR A 41 5.64 0.28 12.96
C TYR A 41 4.17 -0.12 13.15
N GLY A 42 3.26 0.42 12.33
CA GLY A 42 1.83 0.16 12.42
C GLY A 42 1.22 0.70 13.71
N TRP A 43 1.64 1.89 14.15
CA TRP A 43 1.07 2.52 15.33
C TRP A 43 -0.24 3.24 14.99
N ASP A 44 -1.32 2.86 15.69
CA ASP A 44 -2.64 3.44 15.47
C ASP A 44 -2.75 4.87 16.00
N HIS A 45 -2.01 5.20 17.07
CA HIS A 45 -2.12 6.47 17.78
C HIS A 45 -0.81 7.27 17.76
N GLU A 46 -0.94 8.60 17.74
CA GLU A 46 0.19 9.54 17.74
C GLU A 46 1.03 9.46 19.01
N THR A 47 0.42 9.07 20.14
CA THR A 47 1.11 8.91 21.43
C THR A 47 2.29 7.94 21.34
N ALA A 48 2.15 6.85 20.57
CA ALA A 48 3.23 5.91 20.38
C ALA A 48 4.43 6.57 19.67
N LEU A 49 4.17 7.40 18.66
CA LEU A 49 5.22 8.17 17.99
C LEU A 49 5.85 9.21 18.93
N CYS A 50 5.07 9.93 19.73
CA CYS A 50 5.58 10.89 20.71
C CYS A 50 6.55 10.23 21.69
N SER A 51 6.12 9.18 22.38
CA SER A 51 6.96 8.45 23.34
C SER A 51 8.19 7.86 22.67
N TYR A 52 8.07 7.39 21.42
CA TYR A 52 9.22 6.87 20.67
C TYR A 52 10.29 7.93 20.39
N LEU A 53 9.87 9.16 20.08
CA LEU A 53 10.76 10.29 19.84
C LEU A 53 11.36 10.86 21.14
N GLU A 54 10.63 10.78 22.25
CA GLU A 54 11.12 11.14 23.59
C GLU A 54 12.26 10.21 24.02
N ASP A 55 12.06 8.90 23.89
CA ASP A 55 13.04 7.88 24.28
C ASP A 55 14.31 7.89 23.40
N ARG A 56 14.23 8.46 22.19
CA ARG A 56 15.31 8.39 21.18
C ARG A 56 15.67 9.77 20.62
N PRO A 57 16.34 10.64 21.41
CA PRO A 57 16.69 11.99 20.99
C PRO A 57 17.68 12.05 19.81
N SER A 58 18.48 11.01 19.58
CA SER A 58 19.34 10.90 18.41
C SER A 58 18.54 10.64 17.12
N LEU A 59 17.54 9.76 17.18
CA LEU A 59 16.63 9.52 16.06
C LEU A 59 15.78 10.76 15.78
N ARG A 60 15.24 11.39 16.83
CA ARG A 60 14.44 12.62 16.73
C ARG A 60 15.14 13.70 15.91
N ARG A 61 16.39 14.04 16.25
CA ARG A 61 17.20 15.01 15.50
C ARG A 61 17.45 14.58 14.06
N ARG A 62 17.72 13.30 13.82
CA ARG A 62 17.93 12.76 12.47
C ARG A 62 16.68 12.78 11.59
N LEU A 63 15.49 12.76 12.18
CA LEU A 63 14.24 12.93 11.45
C LEU A 63 13.96 14.41 11.14
N GLY A 64 14.67 15.35 11.76
CA GLY A 64 14.47 16.80 11.60
C GLY A 64 13.62 17.44 12.70
N PHE A 65 13.39 16.75 13.82
CA PHE A 65 12.66 17.30 14.96
C PHE A 65 13.61 17.88 16.01
N GLU A 66 13.56 19.20 16.20
CA GLU A 66 14.31 19.88 17.27
C GLU A 66 13.67 19.60 18.64
N THR A 67 12.35 19.69 18.72
CA THR A 67 11.52 19.37 19.89
C THR A 67 10.60 18.19 19.60
N VAL A 68 10.08 17.53 20.64
CA VAL A 68 9.10 16.46 20.47
C VAL A 68 7.73 17.09 20.13
N PRO A 69 7.10 16.73 19.00
CA PRO A 69 5.73 17.13 18.71
C PRO A 69 4.77 16.51 19.73
N ASP A 70 3.82 17.30 20.23
CA ASP A 70 2.75 16.74 21.04
C ASP A 70 1.73 15.97 20.18
N GLN A 71 0.90 15.16 20.84
CA GLN A 71 -0.11 14.34 20.19
C GLN A 71 -1.06 15.18 19.32
N SER A 72 -1.47 16.35 19.83
CA SER A 72 -2.42 17.24 19.15
C SER A 72 -1.83 17.83 17.87
N THR A 73 -0.54 18.11 17.85
CA THR A 73 0.21 18.65 16.71
C THR A 73 0.34 17.60 15.62
N LEU A 74 0.69 16.36 15.99
CA LEU A 74 0.72 15.25 15.05
C LEU A 74 -0.67 15.00 14.46
N TRP A 75 -1.70 14.91 15.30
CA TRP A 75 -3.06 14.68 14.85
C TRP A 75 -3.53 15.78 13.87
N ARG A 76 -3.34 17.06 14.20
CA ARG A 76 -3.68 18.17 13.29
C ARG A 76 -2.87 18.14 12.00
N SER A 77 -1.59 17.76 12.07
CA SER A 77 -0.75 17.65 10.89
C SER A 77 -1.27 16.58 9.94
N TRP A 78 -1.65 15.41 10.47
CA TRP A 78 -2.19 14.32 9.67
C TRP A 78 -3.56 14.66 9.08
N TYR A 79 -4.51 15.13 9.89
CA TYR A 79 -5.90 15.27 9.44
C TYR A 79 -6.23 16.60 8.75
N TYR A 80 -5.53 17.69 9.06
CA TYR A 80 -5.83 19.02 8.53
C TYR A 80 -4.74 19.60 7.63
N ARG A 81 -3.47 19.36 7.94
CA ARG A 81 -2.36 19.92 7.18
C ARG A 81 -2.07 19.11 5.92
N PHE A 82 -1.95 17.79 6.05
CA PHE A 82 -1.64 16.93 4.91
C PHE A 82 -2.85 16.76 3.98
N THR A 83 -2.57 16.69 2.68
CA THR A 83 -3.56 16.25 1.69
C THR A 83 -3.88 14.77 1.85
N SER A 84 -4.99 14.32 1.26
CA SER A 84 -5.29 12.88 1.08
C SER A 84 -4.14 12.18 0.36
N ASP A 85 -3.64 12.79 -0.70
CA ASP A 85 -2.65 12.19 -1.60
C ASP A 85 -1.32 11.96 -0.87
N LEU A 86 -0.91 12.90 0.00
CA LEU A 86 0.30 12.74 0.79
C LEU A 86 0.15 11.62 1.82
N ARG A 87 -1.02 11.49 2.46
CA ARG A 87 -1.30 10.39 3.40
C ARG A 87 -1.29 9.04 2.70
N GLU A 88 -1.97 8.92 1.55
CA GLU A 88 -1.96 7.71 0.73
C GLU A 88 -0.54 7.36 0.25
N CYS A 89 0.26 8.37 -0.10
CA CYS A 89 1.66 8.20 -0.46
C CYS A 89 2.47 7.62 0.70
N ILE A 90 2.33 8.16 1.92
CA ILE A 90 3.04 7.67 3.12
C ILE A 90 2.65 6.22 3.42
N GLU A 91 1.36 5.90 3.41
CA GLU A 91 0.87 4.53 3.62
C GLU A 91 1.40 3.56 2.56
N THR A 92 1.34 3.96 1.28
CA THR A 92 1.81 3.16 0.16
C THR A 92 3.32 2.94 0.21
N ALA A 93 4.08 3.97 0.56
CA ALA A 93 5.52 3.88 0.77
C ALA A 93 5.84 2.90 1.90
N ALA A 94 5.20 3.03 3.07
CA ALA A 94 5.40 2.13 4.20
C ALA A 94 5.12 0.67 3.82
N ARG A 95 3.97 0.40 3.17
CA ARG A 95 3.62 -0.95 2.69
C ARG A 95 4.65 -1.50 1.71
N THR A 96 5.09 -0.69 0.75
CA THR A 96 6.08 -1.08 -0.25
C THR A 96 7.42 -1.42 0.40
N ILE A 97 7.87 -0.61 1.35
CA ILE A 97 9.10 -0.83 2.12
C ILE A 97 9.00 -2.15 2.89
N LEU A 98 7.90 -2.38 3.62
CA LEU A 98 7.70 -3.61 4.38
C LEU A 98 7.72 -4.85 3.48
N PHE A 99 7.05 -4.78 2.32
CA PHE A 99 7.04 -5.88 1.35
C PHE A 99 8.43 -6.15 0.79
N LYS A 100 9.13 -5.13 0.30
CA LYS A 100 10.46 -5.27 -0.31
C LYS A 100 11.53 -5.71 0.71
N ALA A 101 11.48 -5.18 1.93
CA ALA A 101 12.39 -5.61 2.99
C ALA A 101 12.13 -7.06 3.41
N SER A 102 10.86 -7.46 3.55
CA SER A 102 10.50 -8.84 3.85
C SER A 102 10.93 -9.82 2.76
N ASP A 103 10.72 -9.46 1.48
CA ASP A 103 11.14 -10.26 0.32
C ASP A 103 12.67 -10.42 0.25
N ALA A 104 13.40 -9.38 0.61
CA ALA A 104 14.86 -9.40 0.71
C ALA A 104 15.40 -10.07 1.98
N GLY A 105 14.55 -10.58 2.88
CA GLY A 105 14.96 -11.17 4.15
C GLY A 105 15.54 -10.17 5.16
N VAL A 106 15.31 -8.87 4.96
CA VAL A 106 15.71 -7.81 5.90
C VAL A 106 14.71 -7.77 7.05
N SER A 107 15.21 -7.63 8.28
CA SER A 107 14.36 -7.50 9.46
C SER A 107 13.45 -6.26 9.34
N VAL A 108 12.15 -6.49 9.44
CA VAL A 108 11.11 -5.46 9.43
C VAL A 108 10.47 -5.33 10.82
N PRO A 109 10.02 -4.13 11.22
CA PRO A 109 9.37 -3.91 12.51
C PRO A 109 8.08 -4.71 12.70
N ARG A 110 7.39 -4.97 11.59
CA ARG A 110 6.11 -5.68 11.53
C ARG A 110 6.00 -6.41 10.18
N PRO A 111 5.36 -7.59 10.13
CA PRO A 111 5.03 -8.23 8.86
C PRO A 111 4.12 -7.32 8.01
N PRO A 112 4.35 -7.22 6.68
CA PRO A 112 3.49 -6.44 5.81
C PRO A 112 2.04 -6.93 5.92
N PRO A 113 1.04 -6.02 5.91
CA PRO A 113 -0.35 -6.44 5.87
C PRO A 113 -0.57 -7.35 4.66
N ARG A 114 -1.09 -8.56 4.90
CA ARG A 114 -1.33 -9.59 3.87
C ARG A 114 -2.49 -9.25 2.93
N THR A 115 -3.05 -8.06 3.05
CA THR A 115 -4.24 -7.64 2.30
C THR A 115 -3.78 -7.01 0.98
N THR A 116 -4.00 -7.73 -0.11
CA THR A 116 -4.21 -7.12 -1.43
C THR A 116 -5.16 -5.94 -1.26
N PRO A 117 -4.92 -4.78 -1.88
CA PRO A 117 -5.83 -3.66 -1.77
C PRO A 117 -7.17 -4.04 -2.39
N CYS A 118 -8.11 -4.48 -1.56
CA CYS A 118 -9.49 -4.14 -1.78
C CYS A 118 -9.53 -2.64 -1.51
N ARG A 119 -9.43 -1.85 -2.59
CA ARG A 119 -9.82 -0.45 -2.55
C ARG A 119 -11.24 -0.51 -2.02
N GLN A 120 -11.44 -0.15 -0.75
CA GLN A 120 -12.78 0.16 -0.26
C GLN A 120 -13.24 1.28 -1.19
N THR A 121 -14.11 0.92 -2.11
CA THR A 121 -14.87 1.87 -2.88
C THR A 121 -15.80 2.49 -1.86
N ASP A 122 -15.33 3.56 -1.22
CA ASP A 122 -16.24 4.64 -0.92
C ASP A 122 -16.89 4.99 -2.26
N ASP A 123 -18.22 4.87 -2.28
CA ASP A 123 -19.09 5.28 -3.37
C ASP A 123 -18.90 6.79 -3.62
N ASP A 124 -17.83 7.13 -4.32
CA ASP A 124 -17.66 8.43 -4.93
C ASP A 124 -17.60 8.21 -6.44
N GLU A 125 -18.64 8.71 -7.11
CA GLU A 125 -18.84 8.66 -8.56
C GLU A 125 -17.57 9.13 -9.28
N THR A 126 -16.70 8.18 -9.61
CA THR A 126 -15.52 8.41 -10.44
C THR A 126 -15.75 7.72 -11.77
N THR A 127 -15.67 8.51 -12.84
CA THR A 127 -15.89 8.15 -14.26
C THR A 127 -14.88 7.13 -14.83
N GLY A 128 -14.27 6.30 -13.98
CA GLY A 128 -13.34 5.24 -14.36
C GLY A 128 -13.99 3.86 -14.33
N PRO A 129 -13.41 2.86 -15.05
CA PRO A 129 -13.94 1.50 -15.01
C PRO A 129 -13.97 0.97 -13.58
N SER A 130 -15.06 0.30 -13.23
CA SER A 130 -15.27 -0.38 -11.96
C SER A 130 -14.15 -1.39 -11.67
N ALA A 131 -14.02 -1.81 -10.41
CA ALA A 131 -13.06 -2.84 -10.04
C ALA A 131 -13.26 -4.15 -10.86
N PHE A 132 -14.51 -4.47 -11.19
CA PHE A 132 -14.86 -5.59 -12.06
C PHE A 132 -14.34 -5.41 -13.49
N GLU A 133 -14.57 -4.24 -14.09
CA GLU A 133 -14.12 -3.94 -15.45
C GLU A 133 -12.59 -3.93 -15.56
N ARG A 134 -11.88 -3.42 -14.55
CA ARG A 134 -10.40 -3.49 -14.50
C ARG A 134 -9.89 -4.91 -14.44
N LYS A 135 -10.50 -5.77 -13.59
CA LYS A 135 -10.17 -7.19 -13.52
C LYS A 135 -10.38 -7.88 -14.87
N GLN A 136 -11.47 -7.54 -15.57
CA GLN A 136 -11.77 -8.07 -16.89
C GLN A 136 -10.75 -7.61 -17.94
N GLN A 137 -10.40 -6.33 -17.98
CA GLN A 137 -9.39 -5.78 -18.89
C GLN A 137 -8.01 -6.44 -18.68
N LEU A 138 -7.58 -6.58 -17.42
CA LEU A 138 -6.32 -7.24 -17.08
C LEU A 138 -6.32 -8.71 -17.53
N THR A 139 -7.41 -9.43 -17.28
CA THR A 139 -7.56 -10.84 -17.67
C THR A 139 -7.47 -11.01 -19.18
N THR A 140 -8.17 -10.17 -19.94
CA THR A 140 -8.10 -10.16 -21.40
C THR A 140 -6.68 -9.90 -21.88
N HIS A 141 -5.98 -8.90 -21.34
CA HIS A 141 -4.61 -8.60 -21.74
C HIS A 141 -3.64 -9.75 -21.48
N VAL A 142 -3.70 -10.36 -20.29
CA VAL A 142 -2.85 -11.51 -19.93
C VAL A 142 -3.18 -12.74 -20.79
N SER A 143 -4.45 -12.94 -21.14
CA SER A 143 -4.88 -14.07 -21.95
C SER A 143 -4.19 -14.14 -23.32
N HIS A 144 -3.92 -12.98 -23.94
CA HIS A 144 -3.20 -12.90 -25.21
C HIS A 144 -1.75 -13.38 -25.12
N LEU A 145 -1.13 -13.31 -23.94
CA LEU A 145 0.23 -13.80 -23.70
C LEU A 145 0.24 -15.30 -23.35
N VAL A 146 -0.76 -15.76 -22.59
CA VAL A 146 -0.78 -17.10 -22.01
C VAL A 146 -1.37 -18.13 -22.97
N TYR A 147 -2.43 -17.81 -23.72
CA TYR A 147 -3.11 -18.76 -24.61
C TYR A 147 -2.23 -19.37 -25.69
N PRO A 148 -1.30 -18.64 -26.33
CA PRO A 148 -0.36 -19.26 -27.27
C PRO A 148 0.55 -20.31 -26.65
N VAL A 149 0.85 -20.20 -25.34
CA VAL A 149 1.76 -21.11 -24.62
C VAL A 149 1.04 -22.35 -24.10
N PHE A 150 -0.25 -22.23 -23.78
CA PHE A 150 -1.07 -23.30 -23.19
C PHE A 150 -2.06 -23.93 -24.18
N SER A 151 -1.65 -24.13 -25.44
CA SER A 151 -2.46 -24.91 -26.37
C SER A 151 -2.46 -26.39 -25.97
N LEU A 152 -3.66 -26.96 -25.92
CA LEU A 152 -4.01 -28.35 -25.63
C LEU A 152 -4.15 -29.20 -26.90
N ASP A 153 -3.83 -28.67 -28.09
CA ASP A 153 -3.86 -29.35 -29.40
C ASP A 153 -5.14 -30.17 -29.63
N ARG A 154 -6.30 -29.52 -29.43
CA ARG A 154 -7.61 -30.19 -29.50
C ARG A 154 -8.06 -30.41 -30.94
N ALA A 155 -8.68 -31.55 -31.20
CA ALA A 155 -9.24 -31.87 -32.51
C ALA A 155 -10.30 -30.84 -32.96
N SER A 156 -10.34 -30.58 -34.28
CA SER A 156 -11.31 -29.69 -34.91
C SER A 156 -12.75 -30.15 -34.62
N GLY A 157 -13.59 -29.27 -34.06
CA GLY A 157 -15.00 -29.56 -33.77
C GLY A 157 -15.34 -29.72 -32.29
N CYS A 158 -14.40 -29.43 -31.37
CA CYS A 158 -14.68 -29.37 -29.95
C CYS A 158 -15.76 -28.32 -29.64
N ALA A 159 -16.83 -28.72 -28.93
CA ALA A 159 -17.96 -27.85 -28.56
C ALA A 159 -17.57 -26.77 -27.54
N ILE A 160 -16.51 -26.99 -26.78
CA ILE A 160 -16.00 -26.07 -25.76
C ILE A 160 -14.69 -25.49 -26.26
N HIS A 161 -14.60 -24.16 -26.30
CA HIS A 161 -13.39 -23.45 -26.66
C HIS A 161 -12.22 -23.90 -25.78
N GLU A 162 -11.05 -24.09 -26.38
CA GLU A 162 -9.85 -24.65 -25.73
C GLU A 162 -9.50 -23.93 -24.42
N ASN A 163 -9.58 -22.60 -24.44
CA ASN A 163 -9.31 -21.74 -23.28
C ASN A 163 -10.51 -21.52 -22.35
N ALA A 164 -11.69 -22.10 -22.62
CA ALA A 164 -12.87 -21.90 -21.78
C ALA A 164 -12.66 -22.42 -20.35
N PHE A 165 -11.90 -23.51 -20.20
CA PHE A 165 -11.52 -24.01 -18.88
C PHE A 165 -10.69 -22.98 -18.10
N TRP A 166 -9.67 -22.40 -18.74
CA TRP A 166 -8.82 -21.38 -18.12
C TRP A 166 -9.56 -20.07 -17.82
N ASN A 167 -10.44 -19.65 -18.73
CA ASN A 167 -11.34 -18.52 -18.50
C ASN A 167 -12.19 -18.73 -17.24
N LEU A 168 -12.79 -19.91 -17.10
CA LEU A 168 -13.62 -20.24 -15.93
C LEU A 168 -12.79 -20.22 -14.64
N GLN A 169 -11.62 -20.86 -14.62
CA GLN A 169 -10.75 -20.86 -13.45
C GLN A 169 -10.30 -19.44 -13.06
N THR A 170 -9.92 -18.62 -14.05
CA THR A 170 -9.52 -17.23 -13.82
C THR A 170 -10.68 -16.40 -13.28
N TYR A 171 -11.88 -16.56 -13.85
CA TYR A 171 -13.08 -15.90 -13.37
C TYR A 171 -13.42 -16.28 -11.91
N LEU A 172 -13.36 -17.58 -11.58
CA LEU A 172 -13.60 -18.06 -10.21
C LEU A 172 -12.57 -17.52 -9.21
N GLY A 173 -11.31 -17.38 -9.60
CA GLY A 173 -10.24 -16.84 -8.74
C GLY A 173 -10.35 -15.32 -8.50
N LEU A 174 -10.89 -14.57 -9.45
CA LEU A 174 -11.00 -13.10 -9.37
C LEU A 174 -12.16 -12.61 -8.50
N GLN A 175 -13.07 -13.51 -8.14
CA GLN A 175 -14.23 -13.23 -7.30
C GLN A 175 -13.98 -13.63 -5.85
N GLU A 176 -14.39 -12.76 -4.93
CA GLU A 176 -14.39 -13.10 -3.51
C GLU A 176 -15.51 -14.11 -3.21
N ASN A 177 -15.28 -14.99 -2.24
CA ASN A 177 -16.24 -16.02 -1.79
C ASN A 177 -16.64 -17.08 -2.85
N LEU A 178 -15.86 -17.25 -3.93
CA LEU A 178 -15.97 -18.40 -4.82
C LEU A 178 -14.93 -19.48 -4.46
N ALA A 179 -15.28 -20.73 -4.76
CA ALA A 179 -14.60 -21.94 -4.28
C ALA A 179 -13.10 -22.01 -4.60
N ALA A 180 -12.60 -21.27 -5.59
CA ALA A 180 -11.16 -21.22 -5.91
C ALA A 180 -10.32 -20.65 -4.75
N ASN A 181 -10.80 -19.59 -4.09
CA ASN A 181 -10.09 -18.95 -2.99
C ASN A 181 -10.20 -19.75 -1.68
N GLU A 182 -11.33 -20.44 -1.46
CA GLU A 182 -11.51 -21.33 -0.31
C GLU A 182 -10.73 -22.64 -0.45
N GLY A 183 -10.68 -23.24 -1.65
CA GLY A 183 -9.87 -24.43 -1.91
C GLY A 183 -8.38 -24.19 -1.67
N ALA A 184 -7.85 -23.03 -2.11
CA ALA A 184 -6.44 -22.66 -1.89
C ALA A 184 -6.08 -22.50 -0.40
N ARG A 185 -7.03 -22.07 0.44
CA ARG A 185 -6.84 -21.97 1.90
C ARG A 185 -6.70 -23.36 2.55
N SER A 186 -7.45 -24.35 2.07
CA SER A 186 -7.40 -25.73 2.55
C SER A 186 -6.12 -26.49 2.20
N PHE A 187 -5.33 -26.01 1.23
CA PHE A 187 -4.03 -26.58 0.85
C PHE A 187 -2.83 -25.95 1.56
N ARG A 188 -3.06 -24.98 2.46
CA ARG A 188 -1.99 -24.49 3.33
C ARG A 188 -1.74 -25.54 4.42
N TYR A 189 -0.56 -26.15 4.38
CA TYR A 189 -0.01 -26.81 5.57
C TYR A 189 0.49 -25.72 6.51
N ASP A 190 0.11 -25.82 7.78
CA ASP A 190 0.66 -25.01 8.87
C ASP A 190 2.16 -25.31 9.09
#